data_AF-A0A6B3AVY2-F1
#
_entry.id   AF-A0A6B3AVY2-F1
#
_cell.length_a   1.000
_cell.length_b   1.000
_cell.length_c   1.000
_cell.angle_alpha   90.00
_cell.angle_beta   90.00
_cell.angle_gamma   90.00
#
_symmetry.space_group_name_H-M   'P 1'
#
loop_
_entity.id
_entity.type
_entity.pdbx_description
1 polymer ?
#
loop_
_entity_poly.entity_id
_entity_poly.type
_entity_poly.pdbx_seq_one_letter_code
_entity_poly.pdbx_strand_id
1 'polypeptide(L)'
;MFDPDIAPSGTLLGLLQRGRGDGTLHALTAPRPEALAALNHCVLNDPRHDWQVENRSLYYARLHLDLHGDLDAIEAHLFDPEDLLDTEESRTGLALAVLGHLASYGRGDALALLRRYAAHGSNWAWALDELALRDDDAGLRSLAQPVLDRFPTDPEGEAELAATVRDAFEPRPWRLWADDPRPAVSARVRAAQETGCFDRWQRQMRPTGPRPGWSVEAVLDWAQQGLERGAALHVPAARCLAAVAGPDDRAEIVRAAR
;
A
#
# COMPACT_ATOMS: atom_id res chain seq x y z
N MET A 1 -0.78 20.14 -25.21
CA MET A 1 -2.04 19.88 -24.51
C MET A 1 -1.85 20.47 -23.13
N PHE A 2 -2.62 21.50 -22.77
CA PHE A 2 -2.56 22.09 -21.43
C PHE A 2 -3.01 20.99 -20.47
N ASP A 3 -2.16 20.63 -19.53
CA ASP A 3 -2.56 19.86 -18.36
C ASP A 3 -3.34 20.83 -17.47
N PRO A 4 -4.68 20.73 -17.39
CA PRO A 4 -5.52 21.75 -16.79
C PRO A 4 -5.22 21.97 -15.30
N ASP A 5 -4.56 21.00 -14.65
CA ASP A 5 -4.34 20.99 -13.21
C ASP A 5 -3.00 21.60 -12.78
N ILE A 6 -2.11 21.92 -13.74
CA ILE A 6 -0.83 22.59 -13.47
C ILE A 6 -0.91 24.08 -13.82
N ALA A 7 -0.75 24.94 -12.82
CA ALA A 7 -0.75 26.39 -12.96
C ALA A 7 0.39 26.90 -13.88
N PRO A 8 0.33 28.13 -14.41
CA PRO A 8 1.38 28.67 -15.29
C PRO A 8 2.76 28.70 -14.61
N SER A 9 3.83 28.40 -15.34
CA SER A 9 5.20 28.25 -14.81
C SER A 9 5.83 29.49 -14.19
N GLY A 10 5.31 30.68 -14.49
CA GLY A 10 5.73 31.93 -13.84
C GLY A 10 5.01 32.24 -12.53
N THR A 11 4.00 31.45 -12.13
CA THR A 11 3.26 31.66 -10.89
C THR A 11 3.89 30.89 -9.73
N LEU A 12 3.72 31.38 -8.49
CA LEU A 12 4.22 30.69 -7.30
C LEU A 12 3.67 29.26 -7.20
N LEU A 13 2.36 29.08 -7.38
CA LEU A 13 1.72 27.78 -7.40
C LEU A 13 2.34 26.86 -8.45
N GLY A 14 2.52 27.36 -9.67
CA GLY A 14 3.13 26.61 -10.74
C GLY A 14 4.60 26.25 -10.48
N LEU A 15 5.35 27.06 -9.74
CA LEU A 15 6.72 26.73 -9.34
C LEU A 15 6.73 25.59 -8.32
N LEU A 16 5.86 25.64 -7.32
CA LEU A 16 5.71 24.61 -6.28
C LEU A 16 5.25 23.28 -6.87
N GLN A 17 4.21 23.28 -7.72
CA GLN A 17 3.68 22.08 -8.38
C GLN A 17 4.70 21.36 -9.27
N ARG A 18 5.79 22.02 -9.68
CA ARG A 18 6.85 21.41 -10.49
C ARG A 18 8.07 21.00 -9.68
N GLY A 19 8.09 21.22 -8.37
CA GLY A 19 9.19 20.80 -7.49
C GLY A 19 10.56 21.38 -7.87
N ARG A 20 10.60 22.52 -8.57
CA ARG A 20 11.89 23.18 -8.89
C ARG A 20 12.43 23.79 -7.59
N GLY A 21 13.73 23.64 -7.32
CA GLY A 21 14.36 24.17 -6.10
C GLY A 21 14.10 25.66 -5.86
N ASP A 22 13.93 26.44 -6.94
CA ASP A 22 13.56 27.85 -6.87
C ASP A 22 12.18 28.09 -6.24
N GLY A 23 11.24 27.14 -6.35
CA GLY A 23 9.88 27.25 -5.80
C GLY A 23 9.87 27.47 -4.29
N THR A 24 10.77 26.82 -3.55
CA THR A 24 10.93 27.07 -2.10
C THR A 24 11.42 28.47 -1.82
N LEU A 25 12.46 28.92 -2.54
CA LEU A 25 13.00 30.26 -2.36
C LEU A 25 11.92 31.32 -2.67
N HIS A 26 11.19 31.15 -3.76
CA HIS A 26 10.07 32.02 -4.10
C HIS A 26 8.99 32.01 -3.02
N ALA A 27 8.59 30.84 -2.51
CA ALA A 27 7.61 30.75 -1.43
C ALA A 27 8.06 31.45 -0.14
N LEU A 28 9.32 31.29 0.26
CA LEU A 28 9.87 31.94 1.45
C LEU A 28 9.99 33.47 1.32
N THR A 29 10.09 33.98 0.09
CA THR A 29 10.15 35.42 -0.19
C THR A 29 8.79 36.06 -0.48
N ALA A 30 7.76 35.25 -0.78
CA ALA A 30 6.41 35.72 -1.04
C ALA A 30 5.68 36.12 0.25
N PRO A 31 4.59 36.90 0.18
CA PRO A 31 3.71 37.10 1.33
C PRO A 31 3.26 35.75 1.90
N ARG A 32 3.51 35.52 3.19
CA ARG A 32 3.24 34.23 3.85
C ARG A 32 1.84 33.67 3.57
N PRO A 33 0.74 34.45 3.60
CA PRO A 33 -0.59 33.94 3.27
C PRO A 33 -0.70 33.38 1.84
N GLU A 34 -0.05 34.02 0.87
CA GLU A 34 -0.03 33.56 -0.53
C GLU A 34 0.78 32.27 -0.69
N ALA A 35 1.92 32.18 0.00
CA ALA A 35 2.76 30.99 0.01
C ALA A 35 2.04 29.80 0.65
N LEU A 36 1.35 30.02 1.77
CA LEU A 36 0.53 28.98 2.43
C LEU A 36 -0.66 28.57 1.57
N ALA A 37 -1.33 29.50 0.90
CA ALA A 37 -2.43 29.15 -0.01
C ALA A 37 -1.94 28.28 -1.18
N ALA A 38 -0.80 28.63 -1.77
CA ALA A 38 -0.20 27.84 -2.86
C ALA A 38 0.29 26.47 -2.38
N LEU A 39 0.92 26.41 -1.19
CA LEU A 39 1.33 25.15 -0.57
C LEU A 39 0.14 24.24 -0.27
N ASN A 40 -0.91 24.77 0.35
CA ASN A 40 -2.13 24.02 0.64
C ASN A 40 -2.74 23.49 -0.67
N HIS A 41 -2.83 24.31 -1.71
CA HIS A 41 -3.32 23.82 -3.01
C HIS A 41 -2.51 22.62 -3.51
N CYS A 42 -1.17 22.68 -3.46
CA CYS A 42 -0.31 21.57 -3.86
C CYS A 42 -0.48 20.30 -3.01
N VAL A 43 -0.69 20.43 -1.71
CA VAL A 43 -0.81 19.29 -0.77
C VAL A 43 -2.18 18.62 -0.90
N LEU A 44 -3.23 19.40 -1.12
CA LEU A 44 -4.61 18.93 -1.17
C LEU A 44 -5.06 18.49 -2.56
N ASN A 45 -4.41 18.98 -3.62
CA ASN A 45 -4.74 18.70 -5.02
C ASN A 45 -3.46 18.29 -5.76
N ASP A 46 -3.02 17.05 -5.57
CA ASP A 46 -1.87 16.53 -6.29
C ASP A 46 -2.29 16.12 -7.72
N PRO A 47 -1.83 16.81 -8.78
CA PRO A 47 -2.23 16.48 -10.15
C PRO A 47 -1.56 15.21 -10.68
N ARG A 48 -0.65 14.60 -9.91
CA ARG A 48 0.15 13.46 -10.39
C ARG A 48 -0.66 12.17 -10.38
N HIS A 49 -0.72 11.52 -11.53
CA HIS A 49 -1.17 10.12 -11.62
C HIS A 49 -0.17 9.13 -11.02
N ASP A 50 1.14 9.38 -11.17
CA ASP A 50 2.21 8.52 -10.65
C ASP A 50 2.96 9.21 -9.51
N TRP A 51 2.40 9.06 -8.31
CA TRP A 51 2.93 9.67 -7.08
C TRP A 51 4.17 8.93 -6.54
N GLN A 52 4.51 7.75 -7.06
CA GLN A 52 5.64 6.93 -6.60
C GLN A 52 7.00 7.42 -7.12
N VAL A 53 7.02 8.25 -8.16
CA VAL A 53 8.25 8.69 -8.85
C VAL A 53 8.95 9.84 -8.14
N GLU A 54 8.24 10.65 -7.34
CA GLU A 54 8.80 11.83 -6.69
C GLU A 54 8.31 11.99 -5.24
N ASN A 55 9.25 12.21 -4.31
CA ASN A 55 8.96 12.41 -2.89
C ASN A 55 8.64 13.88 -2.56
N ARG A 56 7.47 14.35 -3.01
CA ARG A 56 7.00 15.73 -2.76
C ARG A 56 6.51 15.97 -1.34
N SER A 57 6.11 14.91 -0.63
CA SER A 57 5.66 15.00 0.75
C SER A 57 6.74 15.58 1.67
N LEU A 58 7.99 15.14 1.53
CA LEU A 58 9.12 15.65 2.31
C LEU A 58 9.38 17.14 2.02
N TYR A 59 9.33 17.50 0.73
CA TYR A 59 9.51 18.87 0.25
C TYR A 59 8.45 19.81 0.84
N TYR A 60 7.17 19.45 0.71
CA TYR A 60 6.07 20.26 1.22
C TYR A 60 6.05 20.31 2.74
N ALA A 61 6.34 19.21 3.45
CA ALA A 61 6.45 19.22 4.90
C ALA A 61 7.55 20.16 5.40
N ARG A 62 8.70 20.21 4.70
CA ARG A 62 9.76 21.15 5.05
C ARG A 62 9.33 22.60 4.86
N LEU A 63 8.72 22.91 3.71
CA LEU A 63 8.22 24.25 3.43
C LEU A 63 7.11 24.66 4.42
N HIS A 64 6.28 23.71 4.85
CA HIS A 64 5.26 23.94 5.86
C HIS A 64 5.85 24.34 7.22
N LEU A 65 7.00 23.77 7.61
CA LEU A 65 7.73 24.19 8.81
C LEU A 65 8.34 25.58 8.64
N ASP A 66 9.03 25.81 7.52
CA ASP A 66 9.73 27.07 7.27
C ASP A 66 8.73 28.25 7.14
N LEU A 67 7.50 28.00 6.67
CA LEU A 67 6.40 28.98 6.62
C LEU A 67 5.54 29.00 7.90
N HIS A 68 5.83 28.17 8.90
CA HIS A 68 5.01 28.01 10.11
C HIS A 68 3.52 27.75 9.81
N GLY A 69 3.19 26.90 8.84
CA GLY A 69 1.81 26.57 8.49
C GLY A 69 1.03 25.91 9.63
N ASP A 70 -0.26 26.24 9.72
CA ASP A 70 -1.27 25.50 10.48
C ASP A 70 -1.77 24.28 9.68
N LEU A 71 -2.57 23.42 10.31
CA LEU A 71 -3.07 22.18 9.69
C LEU A 71 -4.54 22.24 9.33
N ASP A 72 -5.22 23.39 9.52
CA ASP A 72 -6.68 23.50 9.42
C ASP A 72 -7.19 23.09 8.03
N ALA A 73 -6.48 23.49 6.97
CA ALA A 73 -6.83 23.13 5.60
C ALA A 73 -6.62 21.64 5.32
N ILE A 74 -5.57 21.03 5.87
CA ILE A 74 -5.30 19.60 5.75
C ILE A 74 -6.35 18.80 6.53
N GLU A 75 -6.69 19.23 7.74
CA GLU A 75 -7.74 18.61 8.55
C GLU A 75 -9.10 18.65 7.86
N ALA A 76 -9.49 19.81 7.32
CA ALA A 76 -10.75 19.96 6.60
C ALA A 76 -10.81 19.04 5.36
N HIS A 77 -9.71 18.95 4.60
CA HIS A 77 -9.61 18.09 3.42
C HIS A 77 -9.72 16.60 3.75
N LEU A 78 -9.02 16.17 4.81
CA LEU A 78 -9.01 14.77 5.23
C LEU A 78 -10.39 14.34 5.75
N PHE A 79 -11.13 15.20 6.44
CA PHE A 79 -12.46 14.87 6.95
C PHE A 79 -13.60 15.37 6.06
N ASP A 80 -13.33 15.63 4.79
CA ASP A 80 -14.33 16.09 3.84
C ASP A 80 -15.33 14.95 3.52
N PRO A 81 -16.66 15.20 3.54
CA PRO A 81 -17.67 14.19 3.21
C PRO A 81 -17.54 13.59 1.80
N GLU A 82 -16.83 14.26 0.88
CA GLU A 82 -16.55 13.74 -0.46
C GLU A 82 -15.77 12.42 -0.44
N ASP A 83 -15.03 12.13 0.63
CA ASP A 83 -14.36 10.84 0.86
C ASP A 83 -15.32 9.64 0.92
N LEU A 84 -16.63 9.88 1.11
CA LEU A 84 -17.65 8.83 1.04
C LEU A 84 -18.05 8.50 -0.40
N LEU A 85 -17.71 9.36 -1.36
CA LEU A 85 -18.06 9.25 -2.77
C LEU A 85 -16.84 8.91 -3.63
N ASP A 86 -15.68 9.48 -3.28
CA ASP A 86 -14.40 9.22 -3.92
C ASP A 86 -13.50 8.38 -2.99
N THR A 87 -13.36 7.11 -3.33
CA THR A 87 -12.53 6.16 -2.57
C THR A 87 -11.10 6.06 -3.10
N GLU A 88 -10.70 6.90 -4.06
CA GLU A 88 -9.35 6.89 -4.59
C GLU A 88 -8.34 7.34 -3.52
N GLU A 89 -7.41 6.45 -3.17
CA GLU A 89 -6.38 6.71 -2.16
C GLU A 89 -5.53 7.96 -2.48
N SER A 90 -5.42 8.30 -3.76
CA SER A 90 -4.65 9.45 -4.26
C SER A 90 -5.16 10.80 -3.75
N ARG A 91 -6.45 10.92 -3.40
CA ARG A 91 -7.05 12.17 -2.88
C ARG A 91 -6.40 12.61 -1.57
N THR A 92 -6.11 11.67 -0.68
CA THR A 92 -5.61 11.96 0.68
C THR A 92 -4.17 11.53 0.90
N GLY A 93 -3.62 10.65 0.05
CA GLY A 93 -2.28 10.07 0.22
C GLY A 93 -1.16 11.11 0.39
N LEU A 94 -1.11 12.16 -0.45
CA LEU A 94 -0.08 13.20 -0.31
C LEU A 94 -0.19 13.95 1.02
N ALA A 95 -1.41 14.34 1.42
CA ALA A 95 -1.66 15.05 2.67
C ALA A 95 -1.24 14.19 3.88
N LEU A 96 -1.56 12.89 3.87
CA LEU A 96 -1.14 11.95 4.91
C LEU A 96 0.38 11.79 4.98
N ALA A 97 1.05 11.67 3.83
CA ALA A 97 2.51 11.59 3.78
C ALA A 97 3.19 12.88 4.28
N VAL A 98 2.62 14.06 3.98
CA VAL A 98 3.07 15.35 4.53
C VAL A 98 2.93 15.37 6.05
N LEU A 99 1.77 14.97 6.59
CA LEU A 99 1.58 14.87 8.03
C LEU A 99 2.58 13.88 8.67
N GLY A 100 2.87 12.78 8.00
CA GLY A 100 3.90 11.82 8.43
C GLY A 100 5.25 12.52 8.60
N HIS A 101 5.74 13.20 7.58
CA HIS A 101 7.01 13.93 7.70
C HIS A 101 6.98 15.02 8.78
N LEU A 102 5.88 15.75 8.92
CA LEU A 102 5.72 16.74 10.00
C LEU A 102 5.82 16.09 11.39
N ALA A 103 5.17 14.94 11.58
CA ALA A 103 5.29 14.18 12.82
C ALA A 103 6.74 13.73 13.08
N SER A 104 7.48 13.28 12.06
CA SER A 104 8.91 12.97 12.17
C SER A 104 9.77 14.18 12.56
N TYR A 105 9.35 15.39 12.21
CA TYR A 105 9.99 16.63 12.64
C TYR A 105 9.57 17.10 14.04
N GLY A 106 8.73 16.35 14.76
CA GLY A 106 8.30 16.66 16.12
C GLY A 106 7.04 17.52 16.22
N ARG A 107 6.29 17.72 15.12
CA ARG A 107 4.97 18.37 15.16
C ARG A 107 3.93 17.45 15.80
N GLY A 108 3.67 17.66 17.09
CA GLY A 108 2.72 16.85 17.86
C GLY A 108 1.27 16.99 17.40
N ASP A 109 0.89 18.16 16.86
CA ASP A 109 -0.42 18.40 16.23
C ASP A 109 -0.61 17.55 14.97
N ALA A 110 0.43 17.39 14.14
CA ALA A 110 0.39 16.52 12.97
C ALA A 110 0.25 15.04 13.37
N LEU A 111 0.99 14.60 14.39
CA LEU A 111 0.86 13.23 14.92
C LEU A 111 -0.54 12.97 15.49
N ALA A 112 -1.10 13.92 16.24
CA ALA A 112 -2.44 13.82 16.79
C ALA A 112 -3.51 13.74 15.68
N LEU A 113 -3.36 14.56 14.63
CA LEU A 113 -4.24 14.54 13.47
C LEU A 113 -4.17 13.19 12.73
N LEU A 114 -2.96 12.67 12.49
CA LEU A 114 -2.78 11.34 11.87
C LEU A 114 -3.45 10.24 12.69
N ARG A 115 -3.26 10.21 14.02
CA ARG A 115 -3.93 9.22 14.89
C ARG A 115 -5.44 9.32 14.79
N ARG A 116 -5.99 10.54 14.81
CA ARG A 116 -7.44 10.75 14.70
C ARG A 116 -7.98 10.31 13.35
N TYR A 117 -7.23 10.57 12.27
CA TYR A 117 -7.58 10.14 10.93
C TYR A 117 -7.45 8.62 10.76
N ALA A 118 -6.39 7.98 11.25
CA ALA A 118 -6.31 6.52 11.28
C ALA A 118 -7.48 5.89 12.06
N ALA A 119 -8.01 6.55 13.09
CA ALA A 119 -9.15 6.05 13.84
C ALA A 119 -10.51 6.22 13.13
N HIS A 120 -10.71 7.24 12.27
CA HIS A 120 -12.04 7.58 11.74
C HIS A 120 -12.12 7.89 10.23
N GLY A 121 -11.00 8.11 9.58
CA GLY A 121 -10.90 8.47 8.17
C GLY A 121 -11.17 7.28 7.24
N SER A 122 -11.52 7.61 5.99
CA SER A 122 -11.77 6.67 4.89
C SER A 122 -10.48 5.94 4.48
N ASN A 123 -9.40 6.68 4.20
CA ASN A 123 -8.08 6.15 3.84
C ASN A 123 -7.22 5.88 5.09
N TRP A 124 -7.80 5.16 6.05
CA TRP A 124 -7.17 4.89 7.34
C TRP A 124 -5.94 3.99 7.24
N ALA A 125 -5.89 3.09 6.25
CA ALA A 125 -4.79 2.15 6.07
C ALA A 125 -3.48 2.90 5.78
N TRP A 126 -3.51 3.87 4.87
CA TRP A 126 -2.36 4.72 4.58
C TRP A 126 -1.92 5.51 5.82
N ALA A 127 -2.85 6.09 6.57
CA ALA A 127 -2.52 6.81 7.80
C ALA A 127 -1.89 5.89 8.86
N LEU A 128 -2.35 4.63 8.94
CA LEU A 128 -1.77 3.62 9.80
C LEU A 128 -0.34 3.26 9.37
N ASP A 129 -0.06 3.16 8.08
CA ASP A 129 1.29 2.95 7.54
C ASP A 129 2.21 4.14 7.88
N GLU A 130 1.73 5.38 7.73
CA GLU A 130 2.51 6.56 8.11
C GLU A 130 2.85 6.58 9.61
N LEU A 131 1.90 6.17 10.46
CA LEU A 131 2.09 6.03 11.91
C LEU A 131 2.99 4.86 12.28
N ALA A 132 2.93 3.74 11.56
CA ALA A 132 3.77 2.58 11.82
C ALA A 132 5.27 2.92 11.75
N LEU A 133 5.66 3.88 10.94
CA LEU A 133 7.05 4.33 10.81
C LEU A 133 7.48 5.36 11.87
N ARG A 134 6.53 6.04 12.52
CA ARG A 134 6.81 7.32 13.22
C ARG A 134 6.27 7.40 14.63
N ASP A 135 5.23 6.64 14.92
CA ASP A 135 4.56 6.65 16.21
C ASP A 135 5.20 5.66 17.20
N ASP A 136 4.97 5.89 18.49
CA ASP A 136 5.36 4.97 19.55
C ASP A 136 4.36 3.81 19.71
N ASP A 137 4.78 2.77 20.43
CA ASP A 137 3.96 1.58 20.64
C ASP A 137 2.69 1.87 21.45
N ALA A 138 2.68 2.92 22.29
CA ALA A 138 1.50 3.27 23.08
C ALA A 138 0.42 3.89 22.18
N GLY A 139 0.82 4.81 21.30
CA GLY A 139 -0.01 5.40 20.26
C GLY A 139 -0.60 4.35 19.34
N LEU A 140 0.23 3.46 18.81
CA LEU A 140 -0.23 2.38 17.94
C LEU A 140 -1.19 1.43 18.67
N ARG A 141 -0.94 1.05 19.92
CA ARG A 141 -1.88 0.21 20.70
C ARG A 141 -3.23 0.89 20.92
N SER A 142 -3.26 2.21 21.07
CA SER A 142 -4.52 2.96 21.25
C SER A 142 -5.43 2.87 20.02
N LEU A 143 -4.86 2.65 18.83
CA LEU A 143 -5.59 2.54 17.56
C LEU A 143 -6.16 1.15 17.28
N ALA A 144 -5.78 0.13 18.05
CA ALA A 144 -6.20 -1.25 17.78
C ALA A 144 -7.72 -1.39 17.76
N GLN A 145 -8.42 -0.85 18.76
CA GLN A 145 -9.88 -0.99 18.86
C GLN A 145 -10.61 -0.22 17.74
N PRO A 146 -10.35 1.09 17.50
CA PRO A 146 -10.97 1.80 16.39
C PRO A 146 -10.75 1.13 15.03
N VAL A 147 -9.56 0.58 14.76
CA VAL A 147 -9.29 -0.12 13.51
C VAL A 147 -10.05 -1.44 13.43
N LEU A 148 -10.06 -2.24 14.50
CA LEU A 148 -10.78 -3.51 14.52
C LEU A 148 -12.31 -3.35 14.47
N ASP A 149 -12.86 -2.25 14.98
CA ASP A 149 -14.30 -1.96 14.96
C ASP A 149 -14.85 -1.73 13.54
N ARG A 150 -13.97 -1.51 12.54
CA ARG A 150 -14.35 -1.41 11.12
C ARG A 150 -14.79 -2.74 10.54
N PHE A 151 -14.34 -3.84 11.11
CA PHE A 151 -14.62 -5.18 10.64
C PHE A 151 -15.71 -5.81 11.51
N PRO A 152 -16.88 -6.18 10.94
CA PRO A 152 -17.87 -6.97 11.66
C PRO A 152 -17.26 -8.26 12.23
N THR A 153 -17.83 -8.78 13.31
CA THR A 153 -17.36 -10.04 13.94
C THR A 153 -18.01 -11.29 13.33
N ASP A 154 -18.57 -11.17 12.13
CA ASP A 154 -19.14 -12.27 11.37
C ASP A 154 -18.08 -12.88 10.43
N PRO A 155 -18.34 -14.02 9.78
CA PRO A 155 -17.35 -14.67 8.93
C PRO A 155 -16.84 -13.80 7.75
N GLU A 156 -17.65 -12.86 7.26
CA GLU A 156 -17.28 -11.97 6.16
C GLU A 156 -16.31 -10.89 6.64
N GLY A 157 -16.64 -10.24 7.75
CA GLY A 157 -15.76 -9.24 8.38
C GLY A 157 -14.44 -9.83 8.88
N GLU A 158 -14.44 -11.07 9.40
CA GLU A 158 -13.18 -11.75 9.78
C GLU A 158 -12.32 -12.11 8.55
N ALA A 159 -12.94 -12.46 7.42
CA ALA A 159 -12.22 -12.69 6.17
C ALA A 159 -11.64 -11.39 5.59
N GLU A 160 -12.39 -10.30 5.67
CA GLU A 160 -11.92 -8.96 5.29
C GLU A 160 -10.73 -8.52 6.16
N LEU A 161 -10.84 -8.66 7.49
CA LEU A 161 -9.75 -8.38 8.42
C LEU A 161 -8.50 -9.21 8.07
N ALA A 162 -8.65 -10.51 7.80
CA ALA A 162 -7.54 -11.37 7.41
C ALA A 162 -6.88 -10.91 6.09
N ALA A 163 -7.68 -10.44 5.12
CA ALA A 163 -7.16 -9.87 3.89
C ALA A 163 -6.37 -8.58 4.15
N THR A 164 -6.93 -7.66 4.92
CA THR A 164 -6.27 -6.40 5.27
C THR A 164 -4.96 -6.61 6.03
N VAL A 165 -4.93 -7.52 7.01
CA VAL A 165 -3.70 -7.86 7.75
C VAL A 165 -2.64 -8.47 6.83
N ARG A 166 -3.06 -9.32 5.88
CA ARG A 166 -2.16 -10.01 4.95
C ARG A 166 -1.51 -9.04 3.96
N ASP A 167 -2.30 -8.07 3.48
CA ASP A 167 -1.94 -7.15 2.40
C ASP A 167 -1.41 -5.79 2.93
N ALA A 168 -1.38 -5.61 4.26
CA ALA A 168 -0.83 -4.43 4.91
C ALA A 168 0.61 -4.16 4.50
N PHE A 169 0.90 -2.89 4.15
CA PHE A 169 2.24 -2.47 3.77
C PHE A 169 3.17 -2.46 4.98
N GLU A 170 2.78 -1.82 6.09
CA GLU A 170 3.56 -1.84 7.32
C GLU A 170 3.06 -2.92 8.31
N PRO A 171 3.87 -3.95 8.61
CA PRO A 171 3.44 -5.06 9.48
C PRO A 171 3.48 -4.70 10.98
N ARG A 172 4.11 -3.59 11.37
CA ARG A 172 4.40 -3.26 12.78
C ARG A 172 3.12 -3.14 13.63
N PRO A 173 2.06 -2.40 13.24
CA PRO A 173 0.85 -2.28 14.05
C PRO A 173 0.21 -3.64 14.31
N TRP A 174 0.11 -4.48 13.28
CA TRP A 174 -0.49 -5.81 13.38
C TRP A 174 0.31 -6.75 14.27
N ARG A 175 1.64 -6.73 14.20
CA ARG A 175 2.51 -7.50 15.13
C ARG A 175 2.33 -7.02 16.56
N LEU A 176 2.27 -5.71 16.77
CA LEU A 176 2.07 -5.12 18.08
C LEU A 176 0.71 -5.50 18.67
N TRP A 177 -0.35 -5.50 17.86
CA TRP A 177 -1.70 -5.84 18.30
C TRP A 177 -1.90 -7.35 18.51
N ALA A 178 -1.16 -8.20 17.79
CA ALA A 178 -1.13 -9.63 18.06
C ALA A 178 -0.61 -9.93 19.49
N ASP A 179 0.23 -9.06 20.06
CA ASP A 179 0.74 -9.16 21.43
C ASP A 179 0.06 -8.14 22.38
N ASP A 180 -1.11 -7.63 22.02
CA ASP A 180 -1.85 -6.69 22.87
C ASP A 180 -2.29 -7.34 24.19
N PRO A 181 -2.15 -6.63 25.34
CA PRO A 181 -2.57 -7.14 26.64
C PRO A 181 -4.08 -7.42 26.73
N ARG A 182 -4.91 -6.82 25.88
CA ARG A 182 -6.35 -7.09 25.81
C ARG A 182 -6.58 -8.38 25.01
N PRO A 183 -7.11 -9.46 25.62
CA PRO A 183 -7.28 -10.74 24.92
C PRO A 183 -8.18 -10.68 23.69
N ALA A 184 -9.20 -9.81 23.70
CA ALA A 184 -10.10 -9.61 22.56
C ALA A 184 -9.38 -9.05 21.32
N VAL A 185 -8.38 -8.19 21.51
CA VAL A 185 -7.57 -7.62 20.42
C VAL A 185 -6.55 -8.65 19.94
N SER A 186 -5.74 -9.20 20.85
CA SER A 186 -4.66 -10.12 20.47
C SER A 186 -5.17 -11.42 19.85
N ALA A 187 -6.25 -12.01 20.38
CA ALA A 187 -6.81 -13.23 19.80
C ALA A 187 -7.34 -13.00 18.37
N ARG A 188 -8.04 -11.88 18.15
CA ARG A 188 -8.63 -11.54 16.85
C ARG A 188 -7.55 -11.28 15.79
N VAL A 189 -6.52 -10.51 16.13
CA VAL A 189 -5.42 -10.22 15.20
C VAL A 189 -4.59 -11.47 14.90
N ARG A 190 -4.33 -12.34 15.89
CA ARG A 190 -3.64 -13.62 15.67
C ARG A 190 -4.42 -14.53 14.72
N ALA A 191 -5.73 -14.67 14.92
CA ALA A 191 -6.59 -15.48 14.05
C ALA A 191 -6.58 -14.96 12.58
N ALA A 192 -6.61 -13.64 12.40
CA ALA A 192 -6.48 -13.02 11.08
C ALA A 192 -5.11 -13.29 10.42
N GLN A 193 -4.02 -13.20 11.19
CA GLN A 193 -2.66 -13.51 10.71
C GLN A 193 -2.50 -14.99 10.29
N GLU A 194 -3.06 -15.92 11.08
CA GLU A 194 -3.04 -17.34 10.78
C GLU A 194 -3.80 -17.66 9.50
N THR A 195 -5.00 -17.11 9.34
CA THR A 195 -5.84 -17.24 8.13
C THR A 195 -5.10 -16.73 6.88
N GLY A 196 -4.52 -15.52 6.95
CA GLY A 196 -3.76 -14.95 5.83
C GLY A 196 -2.53 -15.77 5.44
N CYS A 197 -1.87 -16.43 6.40
CA CYS A 197 -0.79 -17.37 6.13
C CYS A 197 -1.29 -18.65 5.43
N PHE A 198 -2.41 -19.20 5.90
CA PHE A 198 -3.00 -20.40 5.31
C PHE A 198 -3.46 -20.18 3.86
N ASP A 199 -4.07 -19.03 3.56
CA ASP A 199 -4.47 -18.66 2.20
C ASP A 199 -3.28 -18.61 1.23
N ARG A 200 -2.16 -18.01 1.65
CA ARG A 200 -0.93 -17.98 0.84
C ARG A 200 -0.42 -19.39 0.57
N TRP A 201 -0.42 -20.25 1.58
CA TRP A 201 0.00 -21.64 1.45
C TRP A 201 -0.94 -22.43 0.51
N GLN A 202 -2.25 -22.25 0.63
CA GLN A 202 -3.22 -22.90 -0.24
C GLN A 202 -3.07 -22.47 -1.71
N ARG A 203 -2.78 -21.17 -1.97
CA ARG A 203 -2.48 -20.67 -3.33
C ARG A 203 -1.20 -21.29 -3.90
N GLN A 204 -0.17 -21.50 -3.08
CA GLN A 204 1.05 -22.21 -3.51
C GLN A 204 0.77 -23.68 -3.86
N MET A 205 -0.13 -24.34 -3.12
CA MET A 205 -0.53 -25.73 -3.39
C MET A 205 -1.49 -25.88 -4.58
N ARG A 206 -2.11 -24.78 -5.04
CA ARG A 206 -3.02 -24.74 -6.20
C ARG A 206 -2.61 -23.60 -7.16
N PRO A 207 -1.50 -23.75 -7.91
CA PRO A 207 -1.10 -22.72 -8.86
C PRO A 207 -2.18 -22.52 -9.92
N THR A 208 -2.79 -21.32 -9.94
CA THR A 208 -3.77 -20.86 -10.95
C THR A 208 -3.11 -20.06 -12.09
N GLY A 209 -1.78 -20.10 -12.18
CA GLY A 209 -1.05 -19.46 -13.27
C GLY A 209 -1.30 -20.14 -14.62
N PRO A 210 -1.04 -19.45 -15.75
CA PRO A 210 -1.08 -20.06 -17.06
C PRO A 210 -0.10 -21.23 -17.06
N ARG A 211 -0.64 -22.46 -17.10
CA ARG A 211 0.18 -23.63 -17.41
C ARG A 211 0.70 -23.38 -18.82
N PRO A 212 2.03 -23.45 -19.08
CA PRO A 212 2.49 -23.49 -20.46
C PRO A 212 1.67 -24.58 -21.17
N GLY A 213 1.14 -24.30 -22.36
CA GLY A 213 0.12 -25.12 -23.04
C GLY A 213 0.59 -26.52 -23.49
N TRP A 214 1.60 -27.07 -22.82
CA TRP A 214 2.12 -28.41 -22.98
C TRP A 214 1.38 -29.32 -22.00
N SER A 215 0.62 -30.26 -22.54
CA SER A 215 0.12 -31.40 -21.76
C SER A 215 1.27 -32.31 -21.33
N VAL A 216 1.01 -33.20 -20.37
CA VAL A 216 1.95 -34.28 -20.01
C VAL A 216 2.33 -35.12 -21.24
N GLU A 217 1.34 -35.48 -22.06
CA GLU A 217 1.53 -36.14 -23.37
C GLU A 217 2.50 -35.37 -24.28
N ALA A 218 2.32 -34.06 -24.44
CA ALA A 218 3.18 -33.24 -25.29
C ALA A 218 4.64 -33.19 -24.81
N VAL A 219 4.86 -33.21 -23.49
CA VAL A 219 6.22 -33.27 -22.90
C VAL A 219 6.87 -34.63 -23.16
N LEU A 220 6.11 -35.72 -23.01
CA LEU A 220 6.59 -37.09 -23.24
C LEU A 220 6.92 -37.32 -24.72
N ASP A 221 6.05 -36.89 -25.63
CA ASP A 221 6.26 -36.98 -27.08
C ASP A 221 7.49 -36.19 -27.53
N TRP A 222 7.67 -34.98 -26.99
CA TRP A 222 8.86 -34.18 -27.26
C TRP A 222 10.14 -34.86 -26.79
N ALA A 223 10.13 -35.46 -25.59
CA ALA A 223 11.27 -36.19 -25.07
C ALA A 223 11.61 -37.42 -25.93
N GLN A 224 10.58 -38.14 -26.39
CA GLN A 224 10.69 -39.30 -27.25
C GLN A 224 11.26 -38.94 -28.64
N GLN A 225 10.74 -37.89 -29.27
CA GLN A 225 11.27 -37.39 -30.56
C GLN A 225 12.73 -36.92 -30.43
N GLY A 226 13.10 -36.34 -29.28
CA GLY A 226 14.47 -36.00 -28.97
C GLY A 226 15.38 -37.22 -28.95
N LEU A 227 14.95 -38.28 -28.25
CA LEU A 227 15.68 -39.55 -28.16
C LEU A 227 15.89 -40.18 -29.55
N GLU A 228 14.85 -40.22 -30.37
CA GLU A 228 14.90 -40.73 -31.76
C GLU A 228 15.88 -39.95 -32.64
N ARG A 229 16.10 -38.66 -32.34
CA ARG A 229 17.08 -37.80 -33.01
C ARG A 229 18.46 -37.81 -32.35
N GLY A 230 18.68 -38.66 -31.34
CA GLY A 230 19.96 -38.79 -30.62
C GLY A 230 20.19 -37.75 -29.52
N ALA A 231 19.17 -37.01 -29.10
CA ALA A 231 19.25 -36.03 -28.01
C ALA A 231 18.66 -36.60 -26.71
N ALA A 232 19.45 -36.62 -25.64
CA ALA A 232 19.00 -37.10 -24.33
C ALA A 232 18.21 -36.02 -23.57
N LEU A 233 16.90 -35.94 -23.80
CA LEU A 233 16.02 -34.92 -23.21
C LEU A 233 15.32 -35.33 -21.90
N HIS A 234 15.69 -36.45 -21.29
CA HIS A 234 15.04 -36.97 -20.07
C HIS A 234 15.11 -35.99 -18.87
N VAL A 235 16.26 -35.30 -18.66
CA VAL A 235 16.41 -34.30 -17.58
C VAL A 235 15.53 -33.06 -17.82
N PRO A 236 15.54 -32.40 -18.99
CA PRO A 236 14.65 -31.26 -19.23
C PRO A 236 13.18 -31.68 -19.26
N ALA A 237 12.83 -32.87 -19.78
CA ALA A 237 11.46 -33.39 -19.74
C ALA A 237 10.93 -33.57 -18.31
N ALA A 238 11.76 -34.08 -17.39
CA ALA A 238 11.38 -34.19 -15.98
C ALA A 238 11.04 -32.83 -15.33
N ARG A 239 11.78 -31.76 -15.69
CA ARG A 239 11.49 -30.40 -15.21
C ARG A 239 10.18 -29.86 -15.79
N CYS A 240 9.92 -30.13 -17.08
CA CYS A 240 8.65 -29.76 -17.72
C CYS A 240 7.47 -30.51 -17.10
N LEU A 241 7.58 -31.83 -16.86
CA LEU A 241 6.55 -32.63 -16.19
C LEU A 241 6.24 -32.10 -14.78
N ALA A 242 7.26 -31.70 -14.01
CA ALA A 242 7.05 -31.10 -12.69
C ALA A 242 6.27 -29.77 -12.73
N ALA A 243 6.26 -29.07 -13.88
CA ALA A 243 5.55 -27.81 -14.05
C ALA A 243 4.14 -27.98 -14.63
N VAL A 244 3.85 -29.07 -15.36
CA VAL A 244 2.57 -29.24 -16.10
C VAL A 244 1.67 -30.35 -15.54
N ALA A 245 2.24 -31.35 -14.86
CA ALA A 245 1.49 -32.50 -14.38
C ALA A 245 0.58 -32.15 -13.20
N GLY A 246 -0.68 -32.57 -13.29
CA GLY A 246 -1.65 -32.59 -12.20
C GLY A 246 -1.78 -33.97 -11.53
N PRO A 247 -2.64 -34.08 -10.50
CA PRO A 247 -2.87 -35.33 -9.77
C PRO A 247 -3.33 -36.50 -10.66
N ASP A 248 -4.09 -36.20 -11.72
CA ASP A 248 -4.69 -37.20 -12.61
C ASP A 248 -3.68 -37.81 -13.60
N ASP A 249 -2.55 -37.14 -13.84
CA ASP A 249 -1.56 -37.54 -14.86
C ASP A 249 -0.60 -38.64 -14.37
N ARG A 250 -0.70 -39.03 -13.09
CA ARG A 250 0.20 -40.01 -12.46
C ARG A 250 0.25 -41.33 -13.23
N ALA A 251 -0.87 -41.82 -13.71
CA ALA A 251 -0.94 -43.09 -14.42
C ALA A 251 -0.19 -43.05 -15.76
N GLU A 252 -0.20 -41.90 -16.44
CA GLU A 252 0.44 -41.68 -17.72
C GLU A 252 1.96 -41.57 -17.58
N ILE A 253 2.45 -40.80 -16.61
CA ILE A 253 3.88 -40.64 -16.32
C ILE A 253 4.51 -41.98 -15.92
N VAL A 254 3.83 -42.75 -15.07
CA VAL A 254 4.32 -44.08 -14.64
C VAL A 254 4.35 -45.07 -15.81
N ARG A 255 3.44 -44.94 -16.78
CA ARG A 255 3.43 -45.79 -17.97
C ARG A 255 4.62 -45.48 -18.88
N ALA A 256 4.95 -44.21 -19.06
CA ALA A 256 6.08 -43.78 -19.90
C ALA A 256 7.47 -44.05 -19.28
N ALA A 257 7.53 -44.25 -17.96
CA ALA A 257 8.77 -44.56 -17.24
C ALA A 257 9.14 -46.06 -17.20
N ARG A 258 8.33 -46.92 -17.83
CA ARG A 258 8.57 -48.37 -17.94
C ARG A 258 9.26 -48.71 -19.24
#